data_AF-A0A7S0C179-F1
#
_entry.id   AF-A0A7S0C179-F1
#
_cell.length_a   1.000
_cell.length_b   1.000
_cell.length_c   1.000
_cell.angle_alpha   90.00
_cell.angle_beta   90.00
_cell.angle_gamma   90.00
#
_symmetry.space_group_name_H-M   'P 1'
#
loop_
_entity.id
_entity.type
_entity.pdbx_description
1 polymer ?
#
loop_
_entity_poly.entity_id
_entity_poly.type
_entity_poly.pdbx_seq_one_letter_code
_entity_poly.pdbx_strand_id
1 'polypeptide(L)'
;LQGKNRTSLTIGRQARKQIQRLLLETRAFSLLAGRVSSDGKREGGILSEHFSGMNASTSPASLSSLLSDAAQESLQQGSVSDAADLLALAGRYGALLSLLNRELANLLIVPPQQSKGGSSDVAAAGDAQTRQFWRDAALRFHSAHIANGRTHVLEVLEAEDNLALGSTFQLIMNLMVYFDRCHEGLWEEAWLLLDNLQLLPRSENEISRYVDTFHSFDSVVKQSFHNIVLGAMEALHNQHMMLKSVGGGIVPSNTSNNVPTAFAGTVEQRLFELRRRARVLVTFAGLIPMHSVDTKSRIAQMEAYMM
;
A
#
# COMPACT_ATOMS: atom_id res chain seq x y z
N LEU A 1 -9.15 53.46 36.62
CA LEU A 1 -8.58 52.19 37.15
C LEU A 1 -9.41 51.03 36.57
N GLN A 2 -9.26 50.73 35.28
CA GLN A 2 -8.51 49.56 34.79
C GLN A 2 -8.82 48.26 35.56
N GLY A 3 -9.92 47.61 35.18
CA GLY A 3 -10.22 46.21 35.47
C GLY A 3 -10.15 45.38 34.18
N LYS A 4 -9.05 45.52 33.43
CA LYS A 4 -8.77 44.78 32.19
C LYS A 4 -7.59 43.89 32.48
N ASN A 5 -7.81 42.69 33.05
CA ASN A 5 -6.84 41.59 32.95
C ASN A 5 -7.32 40.26 33.56
N ARG A 6 -7.05 39.20 32.80
CA ARG A 6 -6.82 37.80 33.23
C ARG A 6 -8.03 36.90 33.51
N THR A 7 -8.70 36.48 32.44
CA THR A 7 -8.95 35.04 32.20
C THR A 7 -9.03 34.79 30.70
N SER A 8 -7.88 34.84 30.02
CA SER A 8 -7.68 34.03 28.82
C SER A 8 -7.72 32.57 29.27
N LEU A 9 -8.92 32.02 29.46
CA LEU A 9 -9.14 30.62 29.77
C LEU A 9 -8.78 29.83 28.51
N THR A 10 -7.48 29.58 28.37
CA THR A 10 -6.98 28.33 27.79
C THR A 10 -7.85 27.23 28.36
N ILE A 11 -8.62 26.54 27.51
CA ILE A 11 -9.43 25.40 27.89
C ILE A 11 -8.58 24.53 28.83
N GLY A 12 -9.04 24.37 30.07
CA GLY A 12 -8.27 23.68 31.10
C GLY A 12 -7.89 22.28 30.60
N ARG A 13 -6.67 21.82 30.92
CA ARG A 13 -6.19 20.48 30.51
C ARG A 13 -7.20 19.37 30.83
N GLN A 14 -8.02 19.56 31.87
CA GLN A 14 -9.10 18.65 32.25
C GLN A 14 -10.24 18.61 31.24
N ALA A 15 -10.71 19.75 30.74
CA ALA A 15 -11.74 19.81 29.70
C ALA A 15 -11.24 19.19 28.39
N ARG A 16 -9.96 19.40 28.03
CA ARG A 16 -9.35 18.73 26.87
C ARG A 16 -9.36 17.21 27.01
N LYS A 17 -8.97 16.69 28.19
CA LYS A 17 -9.00 15.25 28.47
C LYS A 17 -10.42 14.67 28.48
N GLN A 18 -11.41 15.42 28.97
CA GLN A 18 -12.80 14.98 28.94
C GLN A 18 -13.35 14.93 27.52
N ILE A 19 -13.03 15.92 26.67
CA ILE A 19 -13.41 15.92 25.25
C ILE A 19 -12.73 14.77 24.50
N GLN A 20 -11.44 14.52 24.75
CA GLN A 20 -10.70 13.38 24.19
C GLN A 20 -11.35 12.05 24.59
N ARG A 21 -11.66 11.88 25.88
CA ARG A 21 -12.34 10.67 26.37
C ARG A 21 -13.72 10.50 25.74
N LEU A 22 -14.49 11.59 25.64
CA LEU A 22 -15.81 11.57 25.01
C LEU A 22 -15.71 11.19 23.52
N LEU A 23 -14.74 11.73 22.79
CA LEU A 23 -14.48 11.38 21.39
C LEU A 23 -14.19 9.88 21.23
N LEU A 24 -13.29 9.34 22.05
CA LEU A 24 -12.90 7.93 22.00
C LEU A 24 -14.03 6.99 22.43
N GLU A 25 -14.84 7.38 23.42
CA GLU A 25 -15.93 6.56 23.96
C GLU A 25 -17.18 6.57 23.06
N THR A 26 -17.49 7.71 22.44
CA THR A 26 -18.69 7.84 21.59
C THR A 26 -18.46 7.46 20.13
N ARG A 27 -17.19 7.47 19.66
CA ARG A 27 -16.81 7.25 18.25
C ARG A 27 -17.55 8.11 17.23
N ALA A 28 -18.21 9.19 17.69
CA ALA A 28 -19.01 10.08 16.86
C ALA A 28 -18.15 11.19 16.21
N PHE A 29 -17.04 10.78 15.57
CA PHE A 29 -16.02 11.71 15.06
C PHE A 29 -16.58 12.70 14.03
N SER A 30 -17.46 12.23 13.14
CA SER A 30 -18.06 13.05 12.09
C SER A 30 -18.98 14.16 12.60
N LEU A 31 -19.60 13.96 13.77
CA LEU A 31 -20.53 14.90 14.39
C LEU A 31 -19.81 15.86 15.33
N LEU A 32 -18.84 15.36 16.09
CA LEU A 32 -18.07 16.13 17.05
C LEU A 32 -16.98 16.99 16.38
N ALA A 33 -16.18 16.38 15.50
CA ALA A 33 -15.02 17.02 14.87
C ALA A 33 -15.29 17.52 13.44
N GLY A 34 -16.38 17.08 12.80
CA GLY A 34 -16.77 17.50 11.45
C GLY A 34 -16.42 16.49 10.36
N ARG A 35 -16.50 16.90 9.10
CA ARG A 35 -16.12 16.08 7.93
C ARG A 35 -14.98 16.74 7.17
N VAL A 36 -14.15 15.92 6.51
CA VAL A 36 -13.14 16.42 5.58
C VAL A 36 -13.81 16.60 4.22
N SER A 37 -13.77 17.81 3.70
CA SER A 37 -14.27 18.17 2.36
C SER A 37 -13.33 17.64 1.28
N SER A 38 -13.77 17.62 0.02
CA SER A 38 -13.00 17.13 -1.13
C SER A 38 -11.65 17.83 -1.30
N ASP A 39 -11.52 19.07 -0.82
CA ASP A 39 -10.30 19.87 -0.90
C ASP A 39 -9.28 19.56 0.22
N GLY A 40 -9.62 18.68 1.17
CA GLY A 40 -8.80 18.39 2.34
C GLY A 40 -8.91 19.42 3.47
N LYS A 41 -9.91 20.31 3.41
CA LYS A 41 -10.25 21.21 4.52
C LYS A 41 -11.35 20.59 5.38
N ARG A 42 -11.26 20.80 6.69
CA ARG A 42 -12.27 20.35 7.64
C ARG A 42 -13.48 21.29 7.60
N GLU A 43 -14.66 20.74 7.34
CA GLU A 43 -15.92 21.44 7.34
C GLU A 43 -16.84 20.94 8.46
N GLY A 44 -17.42 21.88 9.19
CA GLY A 44 -18.38 21.61 10.26
C GLY A 44 -17.78 20.95 11.51
N GLY A 45 -18.68 20.61 12.44
CA GLY A 45 -18.37 19.95 13.71
C GLY A 45 -18.76 20.82 14.90
N ILE A 46 -19.48 20.23 15.85
CA ILE A 46 -19.96 20.91 17.06
C ILE A 46 -18.78 21.49 17.85
N LEU A 47 -17.65 20.78 17.88
CA LEU A 47 -16.43 21.30 18.48
C LEU A 47 -15.91 22.49 17.65
N SER A 48 -15.81 22.40 16.33
CA SER A 48 -15.37 23.53 15.50
C SER A 48 -16.21 24.81 15.74
N GLU A 49 -17.53 24.67 15.84
CA GLU A 49 -18.46 25.78 16.12
C GLU A 49 -18.30 26.32 17.55
N HIS A 50 -18.26 25.44 18.56
CA HIS A 50 -18.14 25.82 19.96
C HIS A 50 -16.77 26.42 20.30
N PHE A 51 -15.72 25.98 19.60
CA PHE A 51 -14.37 26.54 19.68
C PHE A 51 -14.24 27.86 18.91
N SER A 52 -14.98 28.05 17.81
CA SER A 52 -15.05 29.33 17.07
C SER A 52 -15.79 30.41 17.86
N GLY A 53 -16.83 30.03 18.63
CA GLY A 53 -17.57 30.93 19.50
C GLY A 53 -16.80 31.38 20.75
N MET A 54 -15.73 30.69 21.15
CA MET A 54 -15.03 30.95 22.42
C MET A 54 -13.67 31.65 22.30
N ASN A 55 -12.96 31.56 21.15
CA ASN A 55 -11.78 32.38 20.80
C ASN A 55 -11.37 32.19 19.32
N ALA A 56 -11.59 33.21 18.47
CA ALA A 56 -11.50 33.10 17.01
C ALA A 56 -10.08 32.96 16.40
N SER A 57 -8.98 33.07 17.16
CA SER A 57 -7.63 33.11 16.58
C SER A 57 -6.66 31.99 17.03
N THR A 58 -7.05 31.14 17.99
CA THR A 58 -6.16 30.07 18.54
C THR A 58 -6.75 28.66 18.40
N SER A 59 -7.97 28.54 17.85
CA SER A 59 -8.77 27.31 17.91
C SER A 59 -8.43 26.20 16.90
N PRO A 60 -8.04 26.45 15.63
CA PRO A 60 -7.87 25.35 14.68
C PRO A 60 -6.65 24.48 15.01
N ALA A 61 -5.55 25.10 15.46
CA ALA A 61 -4.32 24.42 15.86
C ALA A 61 -4.45 23.68 17.20
N SER A 62 -5.24 24.20 18.15
CA SER A 62 -5.51 23.51 19.42
C SER A 62 -6.45 22.31 19.23
N LEU A 63 -7.40 22.40 18.29
CA LEU A 63 -8.27 21.26 17.98
C LEU A 63 -7.51 20.19 17.19
N SER A 64 -6.68 20.57 16.22
CA SER A 64 -5.84 19.60 15.49
C SER A 64 -4.85 18.89 16.42
N SER A 65 -4.26 19.58 17.40
CA SER A 65 -3.42 18.93 18.42
C SER A 65 -4.22 17.96 19.31
N LEU A 66 -5.45 18.33 19.70
CA LEU A 66 -6.29 17.45 20.51
C LEU A 66 -6.70 16.19 19.72
N LEU A 67 -7.04 16.35 18.44
CA LEU A 67 -7.37 15.23 17.56
C LEU A 67 -6.14 14.33 17.30
N SER A 68 -4.94 14.90 17.16
CA SER A 68 -3.72 14.10 17.04
C SER A 68 -3.40 13.30 18.31
N ASP A 69 -3.62 13.90 19.49
CA ASP A 69 -3.42 13.20 20.76
C ASP A 69 -4.44 12.07 20.93
N ALA A 70 -5.70 12.31 20.56
CA ALA A 70 -6.75 11.30 20.54
C ALA A 70 -6.45 10.17 19.54
N ALA A 71 -5.91 10.50 18.36
CA ALA A 71 -5.48 9.50 17.38
C ALA A 71 -4.35 8.63 17.93
N GLN A 72 -3.37 9.21 18.62
CA GLN A 72 -2.28 8.45 19.22
C GLN A 72 -2.77 7.50 20.33
N GLU A 73 -3.74 7.93 21.14
CA GLU A 73 -4.38 7.08 22.14
C GLU A 73 -5.19 5.95 21.49
N SER A 74 -5.88 6.24 20.38
CA SER A 74 -6.59 5.23 19.58
C SER A 74 -5.65 4.18 18.97
N LEU A 75 -4.46 4.61 18.51
CA LEU A 75 -3.40 3.69 18.06
C LEU A 75 -2.90 2.78 19.19
N GLN A 76 -2.74 3.30 20.41
CA GLN A 76 -2.35 2.50 21.58
C GLN A 76 -3.44 1.50 21.98
N GLN A 77 -4.71 1.85 21.77
CA GLN A 77 -5.86 0.96 21.99
C GLN A 77 -6.04 -0.07 20.85
N GLY A 78 -5.23 -0.01 19.80
CA GLY A 78 -5.30 -0.91 18.64
C GLY A 78 -6.43 -0.60 17.65
N SER A 79 -7.15 0.52 17.82
CA SER A 79 -8.23 0.93 16.92
C SER A 79 -7.69 1.78 15.76
N VAL A 80 -6.96 1.13 14.85
CA VAL A 80 -6.22 1.82 13.79
C VAL A 80 -7.13 2.55 12.79
N SER A 81 -8.36 2.05 12.57
CA SER A 81 -9.38 2.71 11.74
C SER A 81 -9.77 4.09 12.28
N ASP A 82 -10.04 4.15 13.58
CA ASP A 82 -10.48 5.36 14.28
C ASP A 82 -9.35 6.40 14.30
N ALA A 83 -8.11 5.92 14.46
CA ALA A 83 -6.92 6.77 14.37
C ALA A 83 -6.75 7.41 12.98
N ALA A 84 -7.03 6.68 11.89
CA ALA A 84 -6.94 7.22 10.53
C ALA A 84 -7.97 8.35 10.31
N ASP A 85 -9.22 8.15 10.73
CA ASP A 85 -10.26 9.17 10.64
C ASP A 85 -9.89 10.42 11.46
N LEU A 86 -9.38 10.23 12.68
CA LEU A 86 -8.93 11.33 13.54
C LEU A 86 -7.74 12.10 12.95
N LEU A 87 -6.78 11.42 12.31
CA LEU A 87 -5.64 12.06 11.65
C LEU A 87 -6.06 12.85 10.41
N ALA A 88 -7.00 12.33 9.63
CA ALA A 88 -7.60 13.06 8.51
C ALA A 88 -8.30 14.34 9.00
N LEU A 89 -9.06 14.26 10.09
CA LEU A 89 -9.74 15.41 10.72
C LEU A 89 -8.79 16.38 11.41
N ALA A 90 -7.62 15.92 11.85
CA ALA A 90 -6.55 16.75 12.40
C ALA A 90 -5.78 17.51 11.31
N GLY A 91 -5.93 17.15 10.03
CA GLY A 91 -5.15 17.70 8.91
C GLY A 91 -3.68 17.26 8.91
N ARG A 92 -3.35 16.16 9.61
CA ARG A 92 -1.99 15.61 9.68
C ARG A 92 -1.80 14.52 8.64
N TYR A 93 -1.69 14.93 7.38
CA TYR A 93 -1.66 14.02 6.24
C TYR A 93 -0.38 13.19 6.14
N GLY A 94 0.78 13.68 6.60
CA GLY A 94 2.01 12.87 6.65
C GLY A 94 1.90 11.67 7.59
N ALA A 95 1.31 11.87 8.78
CA ALA A 95 1.06 10.79 9.74
C ALA A 95 -0.03 9.82 9.27
N LEU A 96 -1.06 10.33 8.56
CA LEU A 96 -2.08 9.50 7.94
C LEU A 96 -1.48 8.63 6.83
N LEU A 97 -0.65 9.19 5.96
CA LEU A 97 -0.01 8.44 4.86
C LEU A 97 0.96 7.39 5.38
N SER A 98 1.74 7.68 6.42
CA SER A 98 2.62 6.67 7.01
C SER A 98 1.83 5.53 7.66
N LEU A 99 0.69 5.84 8.29
CA LEU A 99 -0.23 4.83 8.82
C LEU A 99 -0.81 3.98 7.69
N LEU A 100 -1.33 4.62 6.63
CA LEU A 100 -1.86 3.93 5.46
C LEU A 100 -0.80 3.04 4.81
N ASN A 101 0.40 3.55 4.55
CA ASN A 101 1.49 2.78 3.96
C ASN A 101 1.81 1.54 4.80
N ARG A 102 1.89 1.68 6.12
CA ARG A 102 2.17 0.56 7.03
C ARG A 102 1.07 -0.49 7.00
N GLU A 103 -0.19 -0.08 7.14
CA GLU A 103 -1.32 -1.04 7.18
C GLU A 103 -1.54 -1.70 5.81
N LEU A 104 -1.46 -0.94 4.72
CA LEU A 104 -1.56 -1.50 3.37
C LEU A 104 -0.43 -2.49 3.10
N ALA A 105 0.81 -2.18 3.51
CA ALA A 105 1.94 -3.06 3.31
C ALA A 105 1.83 -4.38 4.09
N ASN A 106 1.33 -4.33 5.33
CA ASN A 106 1.05 -5.52 6.12
C ASN A 106 -0.03 -6.40 5.45
N LEU A 107 -0.98 -5.77 4.77
CA LEU A 107 -2.12 -6.43 4.13
C LEU A 107 -1.91 -6.73 2.62
N LEU A 108 -0.69 -6.54 2.09
CA LEU A 108 -0.36 -6.80 0.68
C LEU A 108 -0.56 -8.27 0.31
N ILE A 109 -0.16 -9.17 1.21
CA ILE A 109 -0.10 -10.64 0.98
C ILE A 109 -1.47 -11.29 1.16
N VAL A 110 -2.38 -10.64 1.88
CA VAL A 110 -3.70 -11.21 2.18
C VAL A 110 -4.50 -11.27 0.87
N PRO A 111 -4.97 -12.46 0.44
CA PRO A 111 -5.71 -12.58 -0.81
C PRO A 111 -7.03 -11.79 -0.73
N PRO A 112 -7.51 -11.19 -1.83
CA PRO A 112 -8.82 -10.57 -1.86
C PRO A 112 -9.91 -11.62 -1.54
N GLN A 113 -10.94 -11.26 -0.75
CA GLN A 113 -12.09 -12.13 -0.50
C GLN A 113 -12.77 -12.47 -1.84
N GLN A 114 -12.40 -13.58 -2.45
CA GLN A 114 -13.16 -14.13 -3.55
C GLN A 114 -14.43 -14.74 -2.96
N SER A 115 -15.58 -14.28 -3.43
CA SER A 115 -16.93 -14.69 -3.02
C SER A 115 -17.29 -16.15 -3.32
N LYS A 116 -16.30 -17.04 -3.48
CA LYS A 116 -16.51 -18.48 -3.69
C LYS A 116 -16.39 -19.17 -2.34
N GLY A 117 -17.55 -19.51 -1.78
CA GLY A 117 -17.70 -20.08 -0.45
C GLY A 117 -16.94 -21.38 -0.23
N GLY A 118 -16.60 -21.61 1.04
CA GLY A 118 -16.04 -22.88 1.51
C GLY A 118 -15.01 -22.68 2.63
N SER A 119 -15.50 -22.60 3.88
CA SER A 119 -14.87 -23.03 5.14
C SER A 119 -13.34 -22.88 5.33
N SER A 120 -12.93 -22.10 6.34
CA SER A 120 -12.49 -22.66 7.64
C SER A 120 -11.92 -21.62 8.60
N ASP A 121 -11.53 -20.44 8.14
CA ASP A 121 -10.69 -19.55 8.95
C ASP A 121 -11.38 -18.20 9.22
N VAL A 122 -12.03 -18.09 10.38
CA VAL A 122 -12.68 -16.85 10.86
C VAL A 122 -11.68 -15.68 10.97
N ALA A 123 -10.40 -15.98 11.25
CA ALA A 123 -9.31 -14.99 11.27
C ALA A 123 -8.98 -14.45 9.87
N ALA A 124 -8.89 -15.32 8.86
CA ALA A 124 -8.62 -14.92 7.48
C ALA A 124 -9.76 -14.09 6.87
N ALA A 125 -11.00 -14.34 7.30
CA ALA A 125 -12.15 -13.51 6.92
C ALA A 125 -12.06 -12.08 7.49
N GLY A 126 -11.61 -11.93 8.74
CA GLY A 126 -11.38 -10.63 9.37
C GLY A 126 -10.27 -9.82 8.70
N ASP A 127 -9.15 -10.48 8.36
CA ASP A 127 -8.02 -9.83 7.71
C ASP A 127 -8.35 -9.36 6.29
N ALA A 128 -9.13 -10.15 5.56
CA ALA A 128 -9.53 -9.80 4.20
C ALA A 128 -10.58 -8.66 4.18
N GLN A 129 -11.48 -8.59 5.16
CA GLN A 129 -12.37 -7.45 5.34
C GLN A 129 -11.60 -6.19 5.73
N THR A 130 -10.60 -6.32 6.62
CA THR A 130 -9.72 -5.23 7.03
C THR A 130 -8.93 -4.69 5.85
N ARG A 131 -8.40 -5.57 5.00
CA ARG A 131 -7.74 -5.21 3.74
C ARG A 131 -8.65 -4.43 2.80
N GLN A 132 -9.90 -4.87 2.65
CA GLN A 132 -10.86 -4.17 1.78
C GLN A 132 -11.17 -2.77 2.31
N PHE A 133 -11.37 -2.63 3.62
CA PHE A 133 -11.56 -1.33 4.26
C PHE A 133 -10.38 -0.39 3.99
N TRP A 134 -9.14 -0.84 4.21
CA TRP A 134 -7.96 0.00 3.97
C TRP A 134 -7.73 0.31 2.50
N ARG A 135 -8.02 -0.64 1.60
CA ARG A 135 -8.00 -0.39 0.15
C ARG A 135 -9.02 0.69 -0.23
N ASP A 136 -10.25 0.58 0.25
CA ASP A 136 -11.30 1.55 -0.06
C ASP A 136 -10.98 2.93 0.52
N ALA A 137 -10.42 2.98 1.74
CA ALA A 137 -9.92 4.21 2.35
C ALA A 137 -8.79 4.84 1.53
N ALA A 138 -7.83 4.03 1.08
CA ALA A 138 -6.73 4.47 0.24
C ALA A 138 -7.19 4.95 -1.14
N LEU A 139 -8.15 4.28 -1.78
CA LEU A 139 -8.75 4.71 -3.03
C LEU A 139 -9.52 6.03 -2.89
N ARG A 140 -10.28 6.19 -1.80
CA ARG A 140 -10.95 7.46 -1.47
C ARG A 140 -9.94 8.57 -1.25
N PHE A 141 -8.85 8.29 -0.55
CA PHE A 141 -7.78 9.26 -0.31
C PHE A 141 -7.08 9.66 -1.63
N HIS A 142 -6.75 8.68 -2.47
CA HIS A 142 -6.15 8.91 -3.79
C HIS A 142 -7.09 9.70 -4.71
N SER A 143 -8.37 9.33 -4.79
CA SER A 143 -9.34 10.03 -5.65
C SER A 143 -9.64 11.44 -5.15
N ALA A 144 -9.72 11.65 -3.84
CA ALA A 144 -9.97 12.97 -3.25
C ALA A 144 -8.76 13.90 -3.39
N HIS A 145 -7.55 13.41 -3.13
CA HIS A 145 -6.39 14.28 -2.91
C HIS A 145 -5.31 14.22 -4.00
N ILE A 146 -5.21 13.11 -4.74
CA ILE A 146 -4.17 12.90 -5.76
C ILE A 146 -4.75 13.09 -7.17
N ALA A 147 -5.97 12.61 -7.43
CA ALA A 147 -6.61 12.69 -8.76
C ALA A 147 -7.18 14.09 -9.09
N ASN A 148 -7.57 14.88 -8.09
CA ASN A 148 -8.23 16.18 -8.29
C ASN A 148 -7.27 17.39 -8.40
N GLY A 149 -5.97 17.17 -8.61
CA GLY A 149 -4.96 18.24 -8.68
C GLY A 149 -4.54 18.76 -7.30
N ARG A 150 -3.70 19.82 -7.26
CA ARG A 150 -3.08 20.40 -6.03
C ARG A 150 -4.12 20.70 -4.94
N THR A 151 -4.42 19.71 -4.12
CA THR A 151 -5.24 19.85 -2.92
C THR A 151 -4.37 20.36 -1.77
N HIS A 152 -5.00 20.91 -0.74
CA HIS A 152 -4.32 21.36 0.48
C HIS A 152 -3.46 20.25 1.12
N VAL A 153 -3.77 18.99 0.85
CA VAL A 153 -3.00 17.81 1.26
C VAL A 153 -1.62 17.77 0.59
N LEU A 154 -1.54 18.05 -0.71
CA LEU A 154 -0.26 18.13 -1.43
C LEU A 154 0.56 19.33 -0.94
N GLU A 155 -0.07 20.48 -0.69
CA GLU A 155 0.63 21.65 -0.13
C GLU A 155 1.17 21.39 1.29
N VAL A 156 0.39 20.71 2.14
CA VAL A 156 0.84 20.32 3.50
C VAL A 156 1.95 19.28 3.42
N LEU A 157 1.87 18.32 2.49
CA LEU A 157 2.93 17.33 2.29
C LEU A 157 4.21 17.92 1.69
N GLU A 158 4.09 18.88 0.77
CA GLU A 158 5.22 19.66 0.24
C GLU A 158 5.84 20.51 1.35
N ALA A 159 5.04 21.14 2.20
CA ALA A 159 5.51 21.92 3.35
C ALA A 159 6.20 21.06 4.43
N GLU A 160 5.81 19.79 4.56
CA GLU A 160 6.41 18.82 5.48
C GLU A 160 7.56 18.01 4.84
N ASP A 161 7.95 18.28 3.59
CA ASP A 161 8.96 17.52 2.81
C ASP A 161 8.66 16.01 2.71
N ASN A 162 7.38 15.65 2.81
CA ASN A 162 6.87 14.28 2.88
C ASN A 162 6.40 13.74 1.52
N LEU A 163 6.85 14.35 0.41
CA LEU A 163 6.50 13.92 -0.96
C LEU A 163 6.87 12.45 -1.23
N ALA A 164 7.97 11.97 -0.63
CA ALA A 164 8.41 10.58 -0.73
C ALA A 164 7.40 9.57 -0.16
N LEU A 165 6.60 9.96 0.85
CA LEU A 165 5.53 9.13 1.40
C LEU A 165 4.39 8.99 0.39
N GLY A 166 4.10 10.04 -0.38
CA GLY A 166 3.12 10.01 -1.47
C GLY A 166 3.55 9.09 -2.61
N SER A 167 4.82 9.13 -3.02
CA SER A 167 5.34 8.18 -4.02
C SER A 167 5.33 6.74 -3.50
N THR A 168 5.66 6.54 -2.23
CA THR A 168 5.60 5.23 -1.57
C THR A 168 4.17 4.71 -1.52
N PHE A 169 3.20 5.57 -1.21
CA PHE A 169 1.78 5.24 -1.21
C PHE A 169 1.30 4.79 -2.59
N GLN A 170 1.66 5.54 -3.65
CA GLN A 170 1.32 5.17 -5.02
C GLN A 170 1.93 3.82 -5.41
N LEU A 171 3.18 3.58 -5.01
CA LEU A 171 3.85 2.31 -5.25
C LEU A 171 3.13 1.16 -4.55
N ILE A 172 2.77 1.31 -3.27
CA ILE A 172 2.03 0.31 -2.49
C ILE A 172 0.67 0.03 -3.12
N MET A 173 -0.05 1.06 -3.56
CA MET A 173 -1.34 0.90 -4.25
C MET A 173 -1.20 0.09 -5.54
N ASN A 174 -0.18 0.37 -6.36
CA ASN A 174 0.10 -0.41 -7.56
C ASN A 174 0.51 -1.86 -7.21
N LEU A 175 1.28 -2.05 -6.14
CA LEU A 175 1.65 -3.37 -5.65
C LEU A 175 0.45 -4.18 -5.15
N MET A 176 -0.56 -3.55 -4.56
CA MET A 176 -1.81 -4.24 -4.19
C MET A 176 -2.52 -4.81 -5.42
N VAL A 177 -2.60 -4.03 -6.50
CA VAL A 177 -3.18 -4.50 -7.77
C VAL A 177 -2.34 -5.63 -8.36
N TYR A 178 -1.00 -5.52 -8.29
CA TYR A 178 -0.10 -6.59 -8.70
C TYR A 178 -0.36 -7.90 -7.93
N PHE A 179 -0.41 -7.86 -6.59
CA PHE A 179 -0.67 -9.05 -5.79
C PHE A 179 -2.07 -9.62 -6.04
N ASP A 180 -3.09 -8.78 -6.24
CA ASP A 180 -4.43 -9.25 -6.64
C ASP A 180 -4.37 -10.03 -7.96
N ARG A 181 -3.64 -9.52 -8.95
CA ARG A 181 -3.45 -10.20 -10.26
C ARG A 181 -2.66 -11.50 -10.13
N CYS A 182 -1.65 -11.55 -9.25
CA CYS A 182 -0.93 -12.79 -8.94
C CYS A 182 -1.87 -13.84 -8.32
N HIS A 183 -2.76 -13.45 -7.40
CA HIS A 183 -3.72 -14.37 -6.79
C HIS A 183 -4.82 -14.82 -7.76
N GLU A 184 -5.18 -13.98 -8.73
CA GLU A 184 -6.13 -14.33 -9.81
C GLU A 184 -5.52 -15.24 -10.90
N GLY A 185 -4.20 -15.45 -10.88
CA GLY A 185 -3.49 -16.24 -11.90
C GLY A 185 -3.30 -15.51 -13.23
N LEU A 186 -3.49 -14.19 -13.26
CA LEU A 186 -3.29 -13.35 -14.45
C LEU A 186 -1.81 -12.95 -14.56
N TRP A 187 -0.95 -13.94 -14.83
CA TRP A 187 0.51 -13.80 -14.79
C TRP A 187 1.07 -12.79 -15.81
N GLU A 188 0.47 -12.69 -16.99
CA GLU A 188 0.90 -11.73 -18.03
C GLU A 188 0.59 -10.28 -17.62
N GLU A 189 -0.60 -10.01 -17.10
CA GLU A 189 -0.98 -8.68 -16.59
C GLU A 189 -0.13 -8.28 -15.38
N ALA A 190 0.07 -9.22 -14.44
CA ALA A 190 0.92 -9.01 -13.27
C ALA A 190 2.36 -8.65 -13.68
N TRP A 191 2.92 -9.36 -14.66
CA TRP A 191 4.26 -9.08 -15.17
C TRP A 191 4.36 -7.70 -15.84
N LEU A 192 3.38 -7.33 -16.68
CA LEU A 192 3.34 -6.01 -17.31
C LEU A 192 3.25 -4.88 -16.28
N LEU A 193 2.46 -5.07 -15.22
CA LEU A 193 2.35 -4.08 -14.15
C LEU A 193 3.69 -3.94 -13.42
N LEU A 194 4.36 -5.04 -13.11
CA LEU A 194 5.68 -5.05 -12.48
C LEU A 194 6.76 -4.40 -13.36
N ASP A 195 6.70 -4.64 -14.67
CA ASP A 195 7.57 -4.02 -15.67
C ASP A 195 7.36 -2.49 -15.73
N ASN A 196 6.12 -2.02 -15.61
CA ASN A 196 5.79 -0.59 -15.55
C ASN A 196 6.27 0.06 -14.25
N LEU A 197 6.32 -0.69 -13.15
CA LEU A 197 6.82 -0.18 -11.87
C LEU A 197 8.34 -0.08 -11.81
N GLN A 198 9.07 -0.66 -12.79
CA GLN A 198 10.53 -0.64 -12.86
C GLN A 198 11.18 -0.98 -11.51
N LEU A 199 10.71 -2.07 -10.89
CA LEU A 199 11.21 -2.54 -9.59
C LEU A 199 12.30 -3.61 -9.73
N LEU A 200 12.33 -4.31 -10.86
CA LEU A 200 13.21 -5.46 -11.07
C LEU A 200 14.13 -5.25 -12.27
N PRO A 201 15.41 -5.64 -12.17
CA PRO A 201 16.34 -5.55 -13.29
C PRO A 201 15.94 -6.53 -14.39
N ARG A 202 15.95 -6.05 -15.64
CA ARG A 202 15.73 -6.91 -16.81
C ARG A 202 17.01 -7.59 -17.28
N SER A 203 18.15 -7.01 -16.96
CA SER A 203 19.47 -7.49 -17.38
C SER A 203 20.48 -7.47 -16.24
N GLU A 204 21.52 -8.30 -16.36
CA GLU A 204 22.59 -8.40 -15.36
C GLU A 204 23.32 -7.07 -15.13
N ASN A 205 23.45 -6.25 -16.18
CA ASN A 205 24.14 -4.95 -16.13
C ASN A 205 23.40 -3.90 -15.29
N GLU A 206 22.09 -4.08 -15.10
CA GLU A 206 21.25 -3.14 -14.35
C GLU A 206 21.17 -3.51 -12.87
N ILE A 207 21.53 -4.74 -12.49
CA ILE A 207 21.41 -5.27 -11.13
C ILE A 207 21.96 -4.29 -10.09
N SER A 208 23.17 -3.76 -10.28
CA SER A 208 23.80 -2.83 -9.33
C SER A 208 22.98 -1.56 -9.12
N ARG A 209 22.42 -0.98 -10.20
CA ARG A 209 21.57 0.22 -10.10
C ARG A 209 20.28 -0.08 -9.35
N TYR A 210 19.66 -1.22 -9.62
CA TYR A 210 18.44 -1.63 -8.94
C TYR A 210 18.68 -1.98 -7.46
N VAL A 211 19.88 -2.42 -7.08
CA VAL A 211 20.28 -2.60 -5.68
C VAL A 211 20.40 -1.24 -4.98
N ASP A 212 20.98 -0.23 -5.62
CA ASP A 212 21.04 1.13 -5.07
C ASP A 212 19.63 1.74 -4.93
N THR A 213 18.77 1.57 -5.95
CA THR A 213 17.36 1.97 -5.88
C THR A 213 16.64 1.22 -4.75
N PHE A 214 16.93 -0.07 -4.54
CA PHE A 214 16.39 -0.83 -3.43
C PHE A 214 16.77 -0.22 -2.07
N HIS A 215 18.02 0.22 -1.91
CA HIS A 215 18.45 0.91 -0.69
C HIS A 215 17.76 2.27 -0.49
N SER A 216 17.32 2.92 -1.56
CA SER A 216 16.59 4.19 -1.48
C SER A 216 15.11 4.05 -1.08
N PHE A 217 14.50 2.86 -1.22
CA PHE A 217 13.10 2.66 -0.87
C PHE A 217 12.82 2.77 0.64
N ASP A 218 11.58 3.09 0.99
CA ASP A 218 11.11 3.05 2.37
C ASP A 218 11.19 1.63 2.95
N SER A 219 11.47 1.57 4.25
CA SER A 219 11.45 0.37 5.09
C SER A 219 10.23 -0.53 4.85
N VAL A 220 9.07 0.08 4.66
CA VAL A 220 7.80 -0.60 4.41
C VAL A 220 7.80 -1.39 3.09
N VAL A 221 8.33 -0.80 2.02
CA VAL A 221 8.46 -1.44 0.70
C VAL A 221 9.57 -2.49 0.73
N LYS A 222 10.67 -2.23 1.43
CA LYS A 222 11.76 -3.20 1.64
C LYS A 222 11.26 -4.46 2.33
N GLN A 223 10.35 -4.31 3.31
CA GLN A 223 9.73 -5.45 4.00
C GLN A 223 8.80 -6.24 3.09
N SER A 224 8.11 -5.64 2.12
CA SER A 224 7.27 -6.39 1.18
C SER A 224 8.05 -6.95 -0.03
N PHE A 225 9.28 -6.49 -0.25
CA PHE A 225 10.07 -6.77 -1.45
C PHE A 225 10.32 -8.27 -1.70
N HIS A 226 10.51 -9.06 -0.65
CA HIS A 226 10.67 -10.51 -0.81
C HIS A 226 9.45 -11.17 -1.47
N ASN A 227 8.23 -10.72 -1.15
CA ASN A 227 7.01 -11.25 -1.77
C ASN A 227 6.86 -10.77 -3.21
N ILE A 228 7.33 -9.54 -3.51
CA ILE A 228 7.31 -9.02 -4.88
C ILE A 228 8.16 -9.91 -5.77
N VAL A 229 9.40 -10.20 -5.34
CA VAL A 229 10.31 -11.08 -6.10
C VAL A 229 9.78 -12.50 -6.18
N LEU A 230 9.18 -13.03 -5.10
CA LEU A 230 8.55 -14.35 -5.14
C LEU A 230 7.41 -14.41 -6.15
N GLY A 231 6.47 -13.44 -6.11
CA GLY A 231 5.37 -13.37 -7.07
C GLY A 231 5.86 -13.21 -8.51
N ALA A 232 6.99 -12.52 -8.72
CA ALA A 232 7.59 -12.34 -10.03
C ALA A 232 8.14 -13.67 -10.57
N MET A 233 8.79 -14.45 -9.69
CA MET A 233 9.27 -15.79 -10.03
C MET A 233 8.13 -16.78 -10.25
N GLU A 234 7.05 -16.68 -9.48
CA GLU A 234 5.83 -17.45 -9.71
C GLU A 234 5.17 -17.13 -11.06
N ALA A 235 5.12 -15.84 -11.43
CA ALA A 235 4.63 -15.43 -12.75
C ALA A 235 5.50 -16.00 -13.88
N LEU A 236 6.83 -15.90 -13.78
CA LEU A 236 7.72 -16.46 -14.80
C LEU A 236 7.63 -17.98 -14.89
N HIS A 237 7.56 -18.67 -13.75
CA HIS A 237 7.44 -20.13 -13.70
C HIS A 237 6.14 -20.60 -14.36
N ASN A 238 5.02 -19.96 -14.04
CA ASN A 238 3.73 -20.30 -14.65
C ASN A 238 3.67 -19.96 -16.14
N GLN A 239 4.25 -18.84 -16.58
CA GLN A 239 4.40 -18.52 -18.00
C GLN A 239 5.26 -19.55 -18.73
N HIS A 240 6.36 -20.00 -18.13
CA HIS A 240 7.21 -21.05 -18.69
C HIS A 240 6.47 -22.40 -18.76
N MET A 241 5.71 -22.77 -17.73
CA MET A 241 4.90 -23.99 -17.74
C MET A 241 3.78 -23.93 -18.78
N MET A 242 3.13 -22.78 -18.96
CA MET A 242 2.15 -22.53 -20.02
C MET A 242 2.78 -22.61 -21.41
N LEU A 243 3.93 -21.98 -21.64
CA LEU A 243 4.61 -22.07 -22.94
C LEU A 243 5.18 -23.46 -23.21
N LYS A 244 5.61 -24.19 -22.17
CA LYS A 244 6.04 -25.58 -22.28
C LYS A 244 4.88 -26.54 -22.51
N SER A 245 3.69 -26.28 -21.98
CA SER A 245 2.50 -27.10 -22.29
C SER A 245 1.96 -26.80 -23.68
N VAL A 246 2.04 -25.55 -24.14
CA VAL A 246 1.64 -25.13 -25.49
C VAL A 246 2.67 -25.57 -26.54
N GLY A 247 3.98 -25.48 -26.25
CA GLY A 247 5.06 -25.89 -27.14
C GLY A 247 5.46 -27.36 -27.04
N GLY A 248 5.16 -28.01 -25.90
CA GLY A 248 5.38 -29.43 -25.62
C GLY A 248 4.09 -30.25 -25.57
N GLY A 249 2.97 -29.66 -25.98
CA GLY A 249 1.75 -30.39 -26.31
C GLY A 249 2.10 -31.42 -27.37
N ILE A 250 2.10 -32.67 -26.96
CA ILE A 250 2.30 -33.88 -27.75
C ILE A 250 1.67 -33.68 -29.12
N VAL A 251 2.48 -33.35 -30.12
CA VAL A 251 2.16 -33.68 -31.50
C VAL A 251 2.33 -35.20 -31.52
N PRO A 252 1.24 -35.99 -31.62
CA PRO A 252 1.41 -37.39 -31.95
C PRO A 252 2.16 -37.38 -33.27
N SER A 253 3.28 -38.08 -33.31
CA SER A 253 4.27 -38.15 -34.39
C SER A 253 3.71 -38.81 -35.67
N ASN A 254 2.45 -38.54 -36.01
CA ASN A 254 1.72 -39.22 -37.07
C ASN A 254 0.83 -38.31 -37.93
N THR A 255 0.97 -36.98 -37.86
CA THR A 255 0.29 -36.09 -38.81
C THR A 255 1.31 -35.30 -39.59
N SER A 256 1.45 -35.71 -40.84
CA SER A 256 2.26 -35.08 -41.86
C SER A 256 1.85 -33.62 -42.09
N ASN A 257 2.88 -32.79 -42.22
CA ASN A 257 2.94 -31.56 -43.01
C ASN A 257 2.26 -30.30 -42.46
N ASN A 258 3.11 -29.25 -42.35
CA ASN A 258 2.79 -27.82 -42.30
C ASN A 258 2.40 -27.16 -40.94
N VAL A 259 3.13 -27.45 -39.86
CA VAL A 259 3.31 -26.42 -38.82
C VAL A 259 4.56 -25.59 -39.15
N PRO A 260 4.47 -24.25 -39.28
CA PRO A 260 5.63 -23.43 -39.63
C PRO A 260 6.71 -23.55 -38.56
N THR A 261 7.90 -24.02 -38.95
CA THR A 261 9.12 -24.09 -38.12
C THR A 261 9.49 -22.75 -37.48
N ALA A 262 9.01 -21.63 -38.03
CA ALA A 262 9.16 -20.29 -37.43
C ALA A 262 8.47 -20.15 -36.05
N PHE A 263 7.32 -20.82 -35.85
CA PHE A 263 6.58 -20.72 -34.60
C PHE A 263 7.30 -21.47 -33.47
N ALA A 264 7.86 -22.66 -33.76
CA ALA A 264 8.68 -23.41 -32.81
C ALA A 264 9.93 -22.61 -32.36
N GLY A 265 10.61 -21.95 -33.30
CA GLY A 265 11.74 -21.07 -32.97
C GLY A 265 11.35 -19.87 -32.09
N THR A 266 10.17 -19.27 -32.32
CA THR A 266 9.70 -18.14 -31.48
C THR A 266 9.32 -18.57 -30.05
N VAL A 267 8.77 -19.78 -29.88
CA VAL A 267 8.45 -20.34 -28.56
C VAL A 267 9.74 -20.67 -27.80
N GLU A 268 10.72 -21.28 -28.46
CA GLU A 268 12.01 -21.60 -27.86
C GLU A 268 12.80 -20.33 -27.45
N GLN A 269 12.77 -19.28 -28.29
CA GLN A 269 13.33 -17.98 -27.96
C GLN A 269 12.66 -17.34 -26.72
N ARG A 270 11.32 -17.43 -26.62
CA ARG A 270 10.59 -16.93 -25.45
C ARG A 270 10.92 -17.73 -24.18
N LEU A 271 11.07 -19.06 -24.27
CA LEU A 271 11.48 -19.90 -23.15
C LEU A 271 12.91 -19.55 -22.69
N PHE A 272 13.83 -19.31 -23.63
CA PHE A 272 15.18 -18.87 -23.31
C PHE A 272 15.19 -17.52 -22.59
N GLU A 273 14.39 -16.56 -23.05
CA GLU A 273 14.27 -15.25 -22.41
C GLU A 273 13.68 -15.35 -20.99
N LEU A 274 12.67 -16.19 -20.77
CA LEU A 274 12.10 -16.42 -19.43
C LEU A 274 13.14 -17.02 -18.47
N ARG A 275 13.93 -18.01 -18.93
CA ARG A 275 15.02 -18.60 -18.14
C ARG A 275 16.09 -17.57 -17.81
N ARG A 276 16.48 -16.76 -18.79
CA ARG A 276 17.46 -15.69 -18.61
C ARG A 276 16.99 -14.69 -17.54
N ARG A 277 15.72 -14.27 -17.60
CA ARG A 277 15.12 -13.37 -16.60
C ARG A 277 15.06 -14.00 -15.22
N ALA A 278 14.67 -15.27 -15.13
CA ALA A 278 14.68 -16.00 -13.85
C ALA A 278 16.08 -16.00 -13.23
N ARG A 279 17.14 -16.29 -14.00
CA ARG A 279 18.52 -16.24 -13.51
C ARG A 279 18.90 -14.86 -12.98
N VAL A 280 18.59 -13.79 -13.72
CA VAL A 280 18.83 -12.40 -13.28
C VAL A 280 18.14 -12.11 -11.94
N LEU A 281 16.90 -12.57 -11.76
CA LEU A 281 16.14 -12.41 -10.52
C LEU A 281 16.75 -13.19 -9.36
N VAL A 282 17.25 -14.42 -9.57
CA VAL A 282 17.95 -15.18 -8.52
C VAL A 282 19.22 -14.44 -8.08
N THR A 283 20.02 -13.95 -9.03
CA THR A 283 21.23 -13.19 -8.72
C THR A 283 20.90 -11.92 -7.94
N PHE A 284 19.88 -11.17 -8.37
CA PHE A 284 19.41 -9.98 -7.67
C PHE A 284 18.87 -10.29 -6.26
N ALA A 285 18.09 -11.36 -6.10
CA ALA A 285 17.58 -11.81 -4.80
C ALA A 285 18.69 -12.26 -3.84
N GLY A 286 19.80 -12.78 -4.38
CA GLY A 286 21.00 -13.12 -3.63
C GLY A 286 21.70 -11.89 -3.06
N LEU A 287 21.75 -10.80 -3.83
CA LEU A 287 22.42 -9.54 -3.45
C LEU A 287 21.63 -8.69 -2.46
N ILE A 288 20.30 -8.89 -2.39
CA ILE A 288 19.43 -8.15 -1.49
C ILE A 288 19.26 -8.87 -0.14
N PRO A 289 19.26 -8.14 0.99
CA PRO A 289 18.90 -8.70 2.29
C PRO A 289 17.40 -9.00 2.35
N MET A 290 17.00 -10.17 1.85
CA MET A 290 15.66 -10.70 2.11
C MET A 290 15.64 -11.34 3.49
N HIS A 291 14.62 -10.99 4.29
CA HIS A 291 14.45 -11.47 5.65
C HIS A 291 13.92 -12.91 5.72
N SER A 292 13.37 -13.44 4.62
CA SER A 292 12.92 -14.83 4.54
C SER A 292 13.93 -15.69 3.77
N VAL A 293 14.61 -16.58 4.51
CA VAL A 293 15.52 -17.59 3.93
C VAL A 293 14.73 -18.59 3.09
N ASP A 294 13.50 -18.92 3.49
CA ASP A 294 12.59 -19.83 2.76
C ASP A 294 12.17 -19.25 1.41
N THR A 295 11.99 -17.92 1.33
CA THR A 295 11.68 -17.26 0.07
C THR A 295 12.87 -17.37 -0.91
N LYS A 296 14.11 -17.22 -0.42
CA LYS A 296 15.31 -17.38 -1.26
C LYS A 296 15.46 -18.81 -1.78
N SER A 297 15.23 -19.82 -0.93
CA SER A 297 15.32 -21.22 -1.33
C SER A 297 14.23 -21.61 -2.33
N ARG A 298 12.99 -21.13 -2.14
CA ARG A 298 11.88 -21.33 -3.07
C ARG A 298 12.14 -20.68 -4.43
N ILE A 299 12.64 -19.44 -4.45
CA ILE A 299 13.05 -18.75 -5.68
C ILE A 299 14.10 -19.58 -6.46
N ALA A 300 15.12 -20.10 -5.76
CA ALA A 300 16.16 -20.93 -6.37
C ALA A 300 15.61 -22.27 -6.88
N GLN A 301 14.70 -22.91 -6.14
CA GLN A 301 14.03 -24.15 -6.58
C GLN A 301 13.22 -23.92 -7.85
N MET A 302 12.47 -22.81 -7.93
CA MET A 302 11.65 -22.49 -9.10
C MET A 302 12.50 -22.23 -10.35
N GLU A 303 13.67 -21.59 -10.20
CA GLU A 303 14.64 -21.42 -11.29
C GLU A 303 15.24 -22.77 -11.73
N ALA A 304 15.58 -23.64 -10.78
CA ALA A 304 16.08 -24.98 -11.09
C ALA A 304 15.05 -25.84 -11.84
N TYR A 305 13.74 -25.67 -11.59
CA TYR A 305 12.68 -26.35 -12.37
C TYR A 305 12.51 -25.77 -13.79
N MET A 306 13.05 -24.58 -14.06
CA MET A 306 12.96 -23.92 -15.36
C MET A 306 14.19 -24.20 -16.24
N MET A 307 15.33 -24.60 -15.66
CA MET A 307 16.51 -25.07 -16.39
C MET A 307 16.38 -26.53 -16.85
#